data_AF-A0A453AZ05-F1
#
_entry.id   AF-A0A453AZ05-F1
#
_cell.length_a   1.000
_cell.length_b   1.000
_cell.length_c   1.000
_cell.angle_alpha   90.00
_cell.angle_beta   90.00
_cell.angle_gamma   90.00
#
_symmetry.space_group_name_H-M   'P 1'
#
loop_
_entity.id
_entity.type
_entity.pdbx_description
1 polymer ?
#
loop_
_entity_poly.entity_id
_entity_poly.type
_entity_poly.pdbx_seq_one_letter_code
_entity_poly.pdbx_strand_id
1 'polypeptide(L)' 'GEYAAAKTSVWWDIENCAVPRSCDPQLIVQNMSSALATAGYRGPISVSAYGDTHQIAHNVQHALSSTGVSLHHVPAGT' A
#
# COMPACT_ATOMS: atom_id res chain seq x y z
N GLY A 1 20.69 9.64 -7.55
CA GLY A 1 21.31 8.31 -7.71
C GLY A 1 20.79 7.67 -8.97
N GLU A 2 21.47 6.64 -9.45
CA GLU A 2 21.19 5.91 -10.70
C GLU A 2 19.71 5.46 -10.84
N TYR A 3 19.03 5.19 -9.73
CA TYR A 3 17.64 4.71 -9.72
C TYR A 3 16.60 5.77 -9.31
N ALA A 4 16.96 7.05 -9.28
CA ALA A 4 16.07 8.08 -8.77
C ALA A 4 14.77 8.24 -9.57
N ALA A 5 14.79 7.94 -10.87
CA ALA A 5 13.62 7.98 -11.74
C ALA A 5 13.02 6.58 -12.02
N ALA A 6 13.55 5.53 -11.40
CA ALA A 6 13.07 4.17 -11.62
C ALA A 6 11.63 4.02 -11.13
N LYS A 7 10.83 3.28 -11.90
CA LYS A 7 9.50 2.86 -11.45
C LYS A 7 9.65 1.91 -10.27
N THR A 8 8.88 2.15 -9.21
CA THR A 8 8.94 1.35 -7.98
C THR A 8 7.60 0.66 -7.76
N SER A 9 7.63 -0.66 -7.54
CA SER A 9 6.45 -1.44 -7.21
C SER A 9 6.50 -1.88 -5.75
N VAL A 10 5.46 -1.56 -4.99
CA VAL A 10 5.27 -1.96 -3.60
C VAL A 10 4.25 -3.09 -3.55
N TRP A 11 4.66 -4.21 -2.95
CA TRP A 11 3.82 -5.39 -2.76
C TRP A 11 3.61 -5.55 -1.27
N TRP A 12 2.37 -5.32 -0.83
CA TRP A 12 2.03 -5.22 0.58
C TRP A 12 1.14 -6.39 0.99
N ASP A 13 1.63 -7.19 1.93
CA ASP A 13 0.83 -8.15 2.68
C ASP A 13 0.00 -7.41 3.72
N ILE A 14 -1.26 -7.10 3.40
CA ILE A 14 -2.14 -6.31 4.28
C ILE A 14 -2.72 -7.13 5.43
N GLU A 15 -2.66 -8.47 5.33
CA GLU A 15 -3.07 -9.37 6.39
C GLU A 15 -2.05 -9.37 7.53
N ASN A 16 -0.77 -9.54 7.20
CA ASN A 16 0.32 -9.54 8.19
C ASN A 16 0.78 -8.13 8.59
N CYS A 17 0.62 -7.13 7.73
CA CYS A 17 0.99 -5.74 7.97
C CYS A 17 -0.22 -4.79 7.88
N ALA A 18 -1.26 -5.05 8.66
CA ALA A 18 -2.50 -4.29 8.63
C ALA A 18 -2.33 -2.79 8.96
N VAL A 19 -3.29 -1.98 8.50
CA VAL A 19 -3.35 -0.54 8.81
C VAL A 19 -3.57 -0.34 10.32
N PRO A 20 -2.70 0.41 11.02
CA PRO A 20 -2.91 0.73 12.42
C PRO A 20 -4.19 1.56 12.61
N ARG A 21 -4.99 1.21 13.63
CA ARG A 21 -6.28 1.87 13.92
C ARG A 21 -6.20 3.37 14.17
N SER A 22 -5.04 3.86 14.62
CA SER A 22 -4.79 5.28 14.90
C SER A 22 -4.27 6.06 13.69
N CYS A 23 -4.13 5.42 12.53
CA CYS A 23 -3.60 6.03 11.33
C CYS A 23 -4.72 6.32 10.33
N ASP A 24 -4.64 7.47 9.65
CA ASP A 24 -5.51 7.75 8.52
C ASP A 24 -5.09 6.85 7.34
N PRO A 25 -5.95 5.91 6.88
CA PRO A 25 -5.60 5.02 5.79
C PRO A 25 -5.34 5.77 4.47
N GLN A 26 -5.87 6.99 4.31
CA GLN A 26 -5.62 7.82 3.12
C GLN A 26 -4.16 8.29 3.03
N LEU A 27 -3.45 8.39 4.16
CA LEU A 27 -2.07 8.85 4.21
C LEU A 27 -1.05 7.75 3.95
N ILE A 28 -1.45 6.47 3.87
CA ILE A 28 -0.53 5.34 3.74
C ILE A 28 0.30 5.44 2.46
N VAL A 29 -0.35 5.67 1.31
CA VAL A 29 0.34 5.79 0.02
C VAL A 29 1.29 6.99 0.02
N GLN A 30 0.87 8.10 0.63
CA GLN A 30 1.71 9.30 0.75
C GLN A 30 2.94 9.03 1.63
N ASN A 31 2.76 8.34 2.76
CA ASN A 31 3.86 7.98 3.65
C ASN A 31 4.84 7.00 2.98
N MET A 32 4.33 5.99 2.26
CA MET A 32 5.16 5.09 1.46
C MET A 32 5.96 5.86 0.40
N SER A 33 5.30 6.78 -0.33
CA SER A 33 5.95 7.63 -1.34
C SER A 33 7.06 8.49 -0.73
N SER A 34 6.79 9.11 0.42
CA SER A 34 7.75 9.97 1.13
C SER A 34 8.97 9.20 1.62
N ALA A 35 8.74 8.02 2.20
CA ALA A 35 9.81 7.12 2.65
C ALA A 35 10.70 6.66 1.47
N LEU A 36 10.08 6.23 0.36
CA LEU A 36 10.80 5.84 -0.85
C LEU A 36 11.60 7.00 -1.45
N ALA A 37 11.02 8.20 -1.51
CA ALA A 37 11.68 9.40 -2.01
C ALA A 37 12.90 9.80 -1.17
N THR A 38 12.79 9.64 0.16
CA THR A 38 13.89 9.85 1.12
C THR A 38 15.00 8.82 0.93
N ALA A 39 14.65 7.57 0.63
CA ALA A 39 15.60 6.51 0.27
C ALA A 39 16.19 6.67 -1.15
N GLY A 40 15.77 7.69 -1.90
CA GLY A 40 16.30 8.01 -3.22
C GLY A 40 15.49 7.48 -4.40
N TYR A 41 14.36 6.80 -4.17
CA TYR A 41 13.43 6.32 -5.20
C TYR A 41 12.32 7.36 -5.41
N ARG A 42 12.51 8.24 -6.37
CA ARG A 42 11.62 9.39 -6.64
C ARG A 42 10.79 9.22 -7.91
N GLY A 43 10.91 8.08 -8.58
CA GLY A 43 10.13 7.75 -9.75
C GLY A 43 8.68 7.38 -9.39
N PRO A 44 7.85 7.09 -10.41
CA PRO A 44 6.47 6.69 -10.19
C PRO A 44 6.40 5.42 -9.32
N ILE A 45 5.46 5.43 -8.36
CA ILE A 45 5.20 4.28 -7.50
C ILE A 45 3.90 3.58 -7.92
N SER A 46 3.84 2.27 -7.74
CA SER A 46 2.61 1.49 -7.86
C SER A 46 2.49 0.59 -6.63
N VAL A 47 1.31 0.57 -6.01
CA VAL A 47 1.08 -0.16 -4.76
C VAL A 47 0.00 -1.21 -4.97
N SER A 48 0.33 -2.45 -4.67
CA SER A 48 -0.57 -3.59 -4.69
C SER A 48 -0.62 -4.22 -3.30
N ALA A 49 -1.82 -4.39 -2.76
CA ALA A 49 -2.07 -4.99 -1.46
C ALA A 49 -2.74 -6.36 -1.63
N TYR A 50 -2.30 -7.35 -0.85
CA TYR A 50 -2.73 -8.74 -0.94
C TYR A 50 -3.19 -9.24 0.42
N GLY A 51 -4.39 -9.83 0.46
CA GLY A 51 -4.94 -10.44 1.66
C GLY A 51 -6.44 -10.70 1.54
N ASP A 52 -7.03 -11.30 2.56
CA ASP A 52 -8.47 -11.52 2.62
C ASP A 52 -9.21 -10.20 2.84
N THR A 53 -9.74 -9.64 1.75
CA THR A 53 -10.51 -8.39 1.78
C THR A 53 -11.73 -8.43 2.69
N HIS A 54 -12.28 -9.60 3.04
CA HIS A 54 -13.40 -9.67 3.99
C HIS A 54 -12.97 -9.36 5.43
N GLN A 55 -11.68 -9.54 5.75
CA GLN A 55 -11.11 -9.27 7.06
C GLN A 55 -10.63 -7.83 7.21
N ILE A 56 -10.58 -7.06 6.11
CA ILE A 56 -10.17 -5.66 6.11
C ILE A 56 -11.39 -4.78 6.39
N ALA A 57 -11.26 -3.80 7.29
CA ALA A 57 -12.36 -2.87 7.57
C ALA A 57 -12.77 -2.08 6.30
N HIS A 58 -14.08 -1.93 6.07
CA HIS A 58 -14.61 -1.30 4.85
C HIS A 58 -14.09 0.13 4.62
N ASN A 59 -13.93 0.91 5.69
CA ASN A 59 -13.34 2.25 5.61
C ASN A 59 -11.89 2.22 5.11
N VAL A 60 -11.11 1.22 5.52
CA VAL A 60 -9.73 1.01 5.07
C VAL A 60 -9.72 0.58 3.60
N GLN A 61 -10.55 -0.39 3.21
CA GLN A 61 -10.66 -0.81 1.82
C GLN A 61 -10.99 0.37 0.90
N HIS A 62 -12.01 1.16 1.26
CA HIS A 62 -12.42 2.33 0.48
C HIS A 62 -11.30 3.39 0.38
N ALA A 63 -10.63 3.68 1.49
CA ALA A 63 -9.53 4.65 1.50
C ALA A 63 -8.35 4.18 0.64
N LEU A 64 -7.98 2.91 0.69
CA LEU A 64 -6.93 2.32 -0.15
C LEU A 64 -7.31 2.37 -1.63
N SER A 65 -8.53 2.00 -1.99
CA SER A 65 -9.01 2.13 -3.37
C SER A 65 -9.03 3.59 -3.85
N SER A 66 -9.44 4.54 -3.01
CA SER A 66 -9.46 5.97 -3.36
C SER A 66 -8.08 6.58 -3.56
N THR A 67 -7.03 5.97 -3.01
CA THR A 67 -5.64 6.42 -3.14
C THR A 67 -4.89 5.70 -4.27
N GLY A 68 -5.57 4.86 -5.05
CA GLY A 68 -5.01 4.16 -6.19
C GLY A 68 -4.28 2.86 -5.83
N VAL A 69 -4.43 2.34 -4.61
CA VAL A 69 -3.92 1.02 -4.24
C VAL A 69 -4.77 -0.06 -4.89
N SER A 70 -4.11 -0.99 -5.57
CA SER A 70 -4.77 -2.18 -6.11
C SER A 70 -4.93 -3.21 -4.99
N LEU A 71 -6.17 -3.45 -4.53
CA LEU A 71 -6.49 -4.49 -3.56
C LEU A 71 -6.76 -5.81 -4.27
N HIS A 72 -5.97 -6.82 -3.96
CA HIS A 72 -6.10 -8.17 -4.50
C HIS A 72 -6.59 -9.09 -3.39
N HIS A 73 -7.80 -9.63 -3.58
CA HIS A 73 -8.35 -10.63 -2.68
C HIS A 73 -7.57 -11.94 -2.80
N VAL A 74 -6.95 -12.36 -1.70
CA VAL A 74 -6.28 -13.65 -1.55
C VAL A 74 -6.96 -14.35 -0.37
N PRO A 75 -7.69 -15.47 -0.59
CA PRO A 75 -8.30 -16.21 0.50
C PRO A 75 -7.22 -16.73 1.45
N ALA A 76 -7.48 -16.69 2.75
CA ALA A 76 -6.65 -17.41 3.71
C ALA A 76 -6.66 -18.90 3.35
N GLY A 77 -5.47 -19.51 3.30
CA GLY A 77 -5.35 -20.96 3.08
C GLY A 77 -6.13 -21.72 4.13
N THR A 78 -6.86 -22.76 3.70
CA THR A 78 -7.57 -23.71 4.58
C THR A 78 -6.64 -24.48 5.48
#